data_AF-A0A258CY84-F1
#
_entry.id   AF-A0A258CY84-F1
#
_cell.length_a   1.000
_cell.length_b   1.000
_cell.length_c   1.000
_cell.angle_alpha   90.00
_cell.angle_beta   90.00
_cell.angle_gamma   90.00
#
_symmetry.space_group_name_H-M   'P 1'
#
loop_
_entity.id
_entity.type
_entity.pdbx_description
1 polymer ?
#
loop_
_entity_poly.entity_id
_entity_poly.type
_entity_poly.pdbx_seq_one_letter_code
_entity_poly.pdbx_strand_id
1 'polypeptide(L)' 'AREQRLDRLLLHLFQHQIHHRGQAHVMLSGTSVAPPQLDEFFPVSEADLRSGAFAALGLSEARVWGEGDDAV' A
#
# COMPACT_ATOMS: atom_id res chain seq x y z
N ALA A 1 -25.30 15.11 -13.29
CA ALA A 1 -24.00 14.40 -13.43
C ALA A 1 -24.23 12.93 -13.13
N ARG A 2 -23.59 12.00 -13.83
CA ARG A 2 -23.69 10.58 -13.48
C ARG A 2 -22.86 10.36 -12.22
N GLU A 3 -23.51 10.14 -11.10
CA GLU A 3 -22.83 9.86 -9.83
C GLU A 3 -22.15 8.48 -9.92
N GLN A 4 -20.87 8.44 -9.59
CA GLN A 4 -20.13 7.19 -9.50
C GLN A 4 -20.29 6.62 -8.10
N ARG A 5 -20.61 5.33 -8.01
CA ARG A 5 -20.64 4.65 -6.72
C ARG A 5 -19.21 4.54 -6.17
N LEU A 6 -19.07 4.80 -4.88
CA LEU A 6 -17.79 4.78 -4.18
C LEU A 6 -17.04 3.45 -4.36
N ASP A 7 -17.74 2.33 -4.23
CA ASP A 7 -17.14 0.99 -4.38
C ASP A 7 -16.51 0.76 -5.76
N ARG A 8 -17.15 1.23 -6.83
CA ARG A 8 -16.61 1.15 -8.19
C ARG A 8 -15.40 2.05 -8.39
N LEU A 9 -15.41 3.24 -7.81
CA LEU A 9 -14.26 4.15 -7.84
C LEU A 9 -13.07 3.57 -7.09
N LEU A 10 -13.29 3.03 -5.89
CA LEU A 10 -12.25 2.40 -5.09
C LEU A 10 -11.66 1.18 -5.80
N LEU A 11 -12.50 0.31 -6.38
CA LEU A 11 -12.03 -0.83 -7.17
C LEU A 11 -11.14 -0.39 -8.34
N HIS A 12 -11.58 0.63 -9.08
CA HIS A 12 -10.81 1.18 -10.19
C HIS A 12 -9.47 1.76 -9.72
N LEU A 13 -9.48 2.54 -8.63
CA LEU A 13 -8.28 3.16 -8.08
C LEU A 13 -7.25 2.11 -7.65
N PHE A 14 -7.66 1.09 -6.88
CA PHE A 14 -6.76 0.04 -6.43
C PHE A 14 -6.21 -0.78 -7.61
N GLN A 15 -7.04 -1.10 -8.61
CA GLN A 15 -6.54 -1.78 -9.82
C GLN A 15 -5.55 -0.91 -10.61
N HIS A 16 -5.83 0.39 -10.75
CA HIS A 16 -4.92 1.31 -11.44
C HIS A 16 -3.57 1.43 -10.72
N GLN A 17 -3.57 1.51 -9.39
CA GLN A 17 -2.35 1.54 -8.60
C GLN A 17 -1.53 0.27 -8.81
N ILE A 18 -2.14 -0.92 -8.71
CA ILE A 18 -1.45 -2.20 -8.92
C ILE A 18 -0.90 -2.30 -10.35
N HIS A 19 -1.68 -1.86 -11.35
CA HIS A 19 -1.27 -1.87 -12.75
C HIS A 19 -0.01 -1.01 -12.99
N HIS A 20 0.02 0.22 -12.47
CA HIS A 20 1.19 1.09 -12.60
C HIS A 20 2.39 0.63 -11.77
N ARG A 21 2.18 0.01 -10.60
CA ARG A 21 3.25 -0.65 -9.84
C ARG A 21 3.90 -1.77 -10.66
N GLY A 22 3.10 -2.60 -11.32
CA GLY A 22 3.61 -3.64 -12.22
C GLY A 22 4.47 -3.09 -13.36
N GLN A 23 4.06 -1.97 -13.96
CA GLN A 23 4.86 -1.30 -14.98
C GLN A 23 6.20 -0.81 -14.45
N ALA A 24 6.21 -0.12 -13.30
CA ALA A 24 7.45 0.37 -12.68
C ALA A 24 8.39 -0.78 -12.28
N HIS A 25 7.82 -1.88 -11.76
CA HIS A 25 8.56 -3.09 -11.43
C HIS A 25 9.27 -3.66 -12.66
N VAL A 26 8.57 -3.82 -13.78
CA VAL A 26 9.17 -4.30 -15.05
C VAL A 26 10.29 -3.38 -15.53
N MET A 27 10.10 -2.06 -15.45
CA MET A 27 11.13 -1.10 -15.82
C MET A 27 12.39 -1.25 -14.97
N LEU A 28 12.24 -1.41 -13.65
CA LEU A 28 13.37 -1.57 -12.73
C LEU A 28 14.08 -2.92 -12.87
N SER A 29 13.35 -4.01 -13.18
CA SER A 29 13.92 -5.34 -13.41
C SER A 29 14.92 -5.40 -14.56
N GLY A 30 14.90 -4.42 -15.48
CA GLY A 30 15.90 -4.27 -16.54
C GLY A 30 17.17 -3.52 -16.12
N THR A 31 17.29 -3.12 -14.85
CA THR A 31 18.38 -2.29 -14.31
C THR A 31 19.11 -3.01 -13.17
N SER A 32 20.17 -2.38 -12.62
CA SER A 32 20.84 -2.87 -11.40
C SER A 32 20.09 -2.53 -10.11
N VAL A 33 19.02 -1.74 -10.19
CA VAL A 33 18.20 -1.37 -9.02
C VAL A 33 17.16 -2.47 -8.82
N ALA A 34 17.16 -3.07 -7.62
CA ALA A 34 16.16 -4.07 -7.27
C ALA A 34 14.75 -3.47 -7.34
N PRO A 35 13.81 -4.11 -8.04
CA PRO A 35 12.45 -3.61 -8.10
C PRO A 35 11.77 -3.73 -6.73
N PRO A 36 10.83 -2.83 -6.39
CA PRO A 36 10.10 -2.89 -5.13
C PRO A 36 9.23 -4.14 -5.06
N GLN A 37 9.01 -4.62 -3.83
CA GLN A 37 8.15 -5.77 -3.55
C GLN A 37 6.68 -5.48 -3.95
N LEU A 38 5.96 -6.54 -4.37
CA LEU A 38 4.62 -6.42 -4.97
C LEU A 38 3.47 -6.73 -4.01
N ASP A 39 3.65 -7.66 -3.08
CA ASP A 39 2.60 -8.05 -2.12
C ASP A 39 2.26 -6.88 -1.21
N GLU A 40 0.99 -6.78 -0.84
CA GLU A 40 0.53 -5.79 0.11
C GLU A 40 0.17 -6.53 1.40
N PHE A 41 0.90 -6.24 2.48
CA PHE A 41 0.67 -6.89 3.78
C PHE A 41 -0.42 -6.14 4.53
N PHE A 42 -1.68 -6.53 4.38
CA PHE A 42 -2.81 -5.90 5.09
C PHE A 42 -3.23 -6.61 6.38
N PRO A 43 -3.26 -7.96 6.46
CA PRO A 43 -3.62 -8.67 7.67
C PRO A 43 -2.77 -8.25 8.88
N VAL A 44 -3.38 -8.26 10.07
CA VAL A 44 -2.70 -7.98 11.34
C VAL A 44 -1.55 -8.98 11.58
N SER A 45 -1.73 -10.24 11.20
CA SER A 45 -0.69 -11.27 11.29
C SER A 45 0.55 -11.01 10.44
N GLU A 46 0.49 -10.07 9.50
CA GLU A 46 1.58 -9.70 8.61
C GLU A 46 2.21 -8.35 8.99
N ALA A 47 1.84 -7.76 10.13
CA ALA A 47 2.38 -6.49 10.61
C ALA A 47 3.92 -6.49 10.66
N ASP A 48 4.52 -7.59 11.12
CA ASP A 48 5.97 -7.72 11.19
C ASP A 48 6.64 -7.60 9.82
N LEU A 49 5.99 -8.09 8.76
CA LEU A 49 6.51 -8.05 7.38
C LEU A 49 6.56 -6.62 6.81
N ARG A 50 5.64 -5.74 7.22
CA ARG A 50 5.61 -4.32 6.78
C ARG A 50 6.25 -3.34 7.76
N SER A 51 6.58 -3.76 8.98
CA SER A 51 7.13 -2.92 10.05
C SER A 51 8.35 -2.09 9.61
N GLY A 52 9.29 -2.69 8.89
CA GLY A 52 10.48 -2.01 8.38
C GLY A 52 10.17 -0.94 7.35
N ALA A 53 9.20 -1.18 6.46
CA ALA A 53 8.75 -0.20 5.48
C ALA A 53 8.04 0.98 6.15
N PHE A 54 7.21 0.72 7.17
CA PHE A 54 6.59 1.76 7.97
C PHE A 54 7.64 2.60 8.72
N ALA A 55 8.61 1.96 9.35
CA ALA A 55 9.69 2.66 10.05
C ALA A 55 10.50 3.58 9.11
N ALA A 56 10.81 3.12 7.89
CA ALA A 56 11.49 3.92 6.88
C ALA A 56 10.69 5.18 6.45
N LEU A 57 9.37 5.14 6.59
CA LEU A 57 8.46 6.25 6.32
C LEU A 57 8.09 7.07 7.58
N GLY A 58 8.64 6.74 8.75
CA GLY A 58 8.27 7.38 10.02
C GLY A 58 6.83 7.06 10.46
N LEU A 59 6.33 5.89 10.08
CA LEU A 59 5.01 5.36 10.41
C LEU A 59 5.12 4.20 11.41
N SER A 60 4.03 3.91 12.11
CA SER A 60 3.84 2.73 12.95
C SER A 60 2.46 2.13 12.70
N GLU A 61 2.26 0.85 13.02
CA GLU A 61 0.95 0.19 12.95
C GLU A 61 -0.13 1.00 13.67
N ALA A 62 0.14 1.36 14.93
CA ALA A 62 -0.74 2.17 15.76
C ALA A 62 -1.15 3.50 15.09
N ARG A 63 -0.18 4.20 14.48
CA ARG A 63 -0.45 5.48 13.81
C ARG A 63 -1.29 5.32 12.54
N VAL A 64 -1.08 4.24 11.79
CA VAL A 64 -1.77 4.01 10.51
C VAL A 64 -3.19 3.51 10.74
N TRP A 65 -3.41 2.64 11.73
CA TRP A 65 -4.70 1.98 11.97
C TRP A 65 -5.48 2.57 13.15
N GLY A 66 -4.91 3.51 13.91
CA GLY A 66 -5.56 4.12 15.07
C GLY A 66 -5.57 3.24 16.32
N GLU A 67 -4.73 2.20 16.37
CA GLU A 67 -4.58 1.31 17.53
C GLU A 67 -3.74 2.01 18.62
N GLY A 68 -4.33 2.99 19.31
CA GLY A 68 -3.65 3.70 20.40
C GLY A 68 -4.19 5.07 20.77
N ASP A 69 -5.11 5.64 19.99
CA ASP A 69 -5.81 6.89 20.38
C ASP A 69 -7.19 6.57 20.96
N ASP A 70 -7.21 6.03 22.19
CA ASP A 70 -8.33 6.24 23.13
C ASP A 70 -8.22 7.64 23.76
N ALA A 71 -8.02 8.67 22.92
CA ALA A 71 -7.95 10.06 23.32
C ALA A 71 -8.47 10.97 22.19
N VAL A 72 -9.79 10.97 22.00
CA VAL A 72 -10.72 12.13 22.02
C VAL A 72 -12.13 11.61 21.78
#